data_AF-A0A953KXW3-F1
#
_entry.id   AF-A0A953KXW3-F1
#
_cell.length_a   1.000
_cell.length_b   1.000
_cell.length_c   1.000
_cell.angle_alpha   90.00
_cell.angle_beta   90.00
_cell.angle_gamma   90.00
#
_symmetry.space_group_name_H-M   'P 1'
#
loop_
_entity.id
_entity.type
_entity.pdbx_description
1 polymer ?
#
loop_
_entity_poly.entity_id
_entity_poly.type
_entity_poly.pdbx_seq_one_letter_code
_entity_poly.pdbx_strand_id
1 'polypeptide(L)'
;MSNLKPALILFSHGSLLCGAGETLREHAERLRATEEYLAVEYGYLNYSLPSFEEAAERCAAAGAVQIVVVPYFLVSGKFVREDLPPRIEAARREHPQIEFILAEPLGFHEEMTAAVLEMAAMARPPEHWRHDMLAAPDFCAHRPDCPLFGSPICPVTAEATGGHP
;
A
#
# COMPACT_ATOMS: atom_id res chain seq x y z
N MET A 1 -26.68 -10.22 18.05
CA MET A 1 -26.17 -9.24 17.07
C MET A 1 -24.96 -9.87 16.43
N SER A 2 -25.03 -10.23 15.14
CA SER A 2 -23.87 -10.75 14.42
C SER A 2 -22.76 -9.71 14.48
N ASN A 3 -21.59 -10.11 14.99
CA ASN A 3 -20.42 -9.24 15.09
C ASN A 3 -19.91 -8.98 13.66
N LEU A 4 -20.37 -7.90 13.02
CA LEU A 4 -19.97 -7.54 11.66
C LEU A 4 -18.53 -7.06 11.72
N LYS A 5 -17.63 -7.79 11.04
CA LYS A 5 -16.22 -7.42 10.90
C LYS A 5 -16.13 -6.18 10.00
N PRO A 6 -15.31 -5.17 10.33
CA PRO A 6 -15.04 -4.07 9.41
C PRO A 6 -14.17 -4.55 8.24
N ALA A 7 -14.13 -3.77 7.16
CA ALA A 7 -13.05 -3.87 6.18
C ALA A 7 -11.84 -3.04 6.62
N LEU A 8 -10.66 -3.37 6.10
CA LEU A 8 -9.39 -2.70 6.38
C LEU A 8 -8.77 -2.18 5.08
N ILE A 9 -8.27 -0.95 5.08
CA ILE A 9 -7.44 -0.40 4.00
C ILE A 9 -6.07 -0.06 4.57
N LEU A 10 -5.01 -0.68 4.04
CA LEU A 10 -3.65 -0.20 4.24
C LEU A 10 -3.35 0.94 3.25
N PHE A 11 -3.00 2.11 3.76
CA PHE A 11 -2.79 3.30 2.93
C PHE A 11 -1.32 3.74 2.92
N SER A 12 -0.71 3.85 1.74
CA SER A 12 0.68 4.32 1.59
C SER A 12 0.78 5.45 0.57
N HIS A 13 1.92 6.12 0.50
CA HIS A 13 2.14 7.19 -0.46
C HIS A 13 2.15 6.71 -1.91
N GLY A 14 2.70 5.50 -2.15
CA GLY A 14 3.01 4.99 -3.48
C GLY A 14 4.33 5.55 -4.02
N SER A 15 4.79 4.96 -5.12
CA SER A 15 6.11 5.18 -5.69
C SER A 15 6.09 5.02 -7.21
N LEU A 16 6.99 5.74 -7.89
CA LEU A 16 7.30 5.52 -9.31
C LEU A 16 8.30 4.38 -9.51
N LEU A 17 8.97 3.93 -8.44
CA LEU A 17 9.90 2.80 -8.50
C LEU A 17 9.12 1.48 -8.54
N CYS A 18 9.42 0.67 -9.57
CA CYS A 18 8.82 -0.65 -9.74
C CYS A 18 9.06 -1.54 -8.51
N GLY A 19 8.06 -2.31 -8.11
CA GLY A 19 8.14 -3.22 -6.96
C GLY A 19 8.06 -2.55 -5.58
N ALA A 20 8.16 -1.22 -5.47
CA ALA A 20 8.12 -0.54 -4.17
C ALA A 20 6.77 -0.68 -3.43
N GLY A 21 5.68 -0.95 -4.15
CA GLY A 21 4.36 -1.23 -3.56
C GLY A 21 4.19 -2.67 -3.04
N GLU A 22 5.13 -3.57 -3.33
CA GLU A 22 4.95 -5.01 -3.09
C GLU A 22 4.87 -5.34 -1.60
N THR A 23 5.71 -4.69 -0.78
CA THR A 23 5.68 -4.89 0.68
C THR A 23 4.30 -4.58 1.27
N LEU A 24 3.64 -3.50 0.83
CA LEU A 24 2.29 -3.16 1.29
C LEU A 24 1.28 -4.23 0.89
N ARG A 25 1.38 -4.73 -0.35
CA ARG A 25 0.54 -5.80 -0.89
C ARG A 25 0.71 -7.10 -0.09
N GLU A 26 1.94 -7.51 0.19
CA GLU A 26 2.26 -8.70 0.98
C GLU A 26 1.68 -8.61 2.40
N HIS A 27 1.78 -7.44 3.05
CA HIS A 27 1.13 -7.22 4.34
C HIS A 27 -0.39 -7.34 4.24
N ALA A 28 -1.01 -6.76 3.20
CA ALA A 28 -2.44 -6.89 2.97
C ALA A 28 -2.85 -8.37 2.77
N GLU A 29 -2.08 -9.15 2.01
CA GLU A 29 -2.34 -10.60 1.84
C GLU A 29 -2.24 -11.39 3.13
N ARG A 30 -1.20 -11.15 3.93
CA ARG A 30 -1.07 -11.80 5.25
C ARG A 30 -2.23 -11.44 6.17
N LEU A 31 -2.68 -10.19 6.15
CA LEU A 31 -3.84 -9.74 6.92
C LEU A 31 -5.16 -10.33 6.40
N ARG A 32 -5.33 -10.53 5.08
CA ARG A 32 -6.49 -11.28 4.55
C ARG A 32 -6.55 -12.69 5.13
N ALA A 33 -5.40 -13.35 5.24
CA ALA A 33 -5.30 -14.72 5.72
C ALA A 33 -5.61 -14.88 7.22
N THR A 34 -5.64 -13.81 8.02
CA THR A 34 -6.10 -13.87 9.43
C THR A 34 -7.62 -13.99 9.54
N GLU A 35 -8.34 -13.65 8.47
CA GLU A 35 -9.81 -13.58 8.42
C GLU A 35 -10.41 -12.65 9.49
N GLU A 36 -9.63 -11.76 10.11
CA GLU A 36 -10.13 -10.86 11.17
C GLU A 36 -11.04 -9.75 10.64
N TYR A 37 -10.89 -9.41 9.36
CA TYR A 37 -11.62 -8.36 8.66
C TYR A 37 -12.55 -8.96 7.61
N LEU A 38 -13.62 -8.23 7.26
CA LEU A 38 -14.53 -8.60 6.16
C LEU A 38 -13.79 -8.64 4.82
N ALA A 39 -12.96 -7.63 4.59
CA ALA A 39 -12.08 -7.49 3.45
C ALA A 39 -10.83 -6.72 3.89
N VAL A 40 -9.69 -7.01 3.29
CA VAL A 40 -8.49 -6.20 3.45
C VAL A 40 -8.07 -5.73 2.07
N GLU A 41 -7.97 -4.43 1.88
CA GLU A 41 -7.47 -3.78 0.68
C GLU A 41 -6.22 -2.97 1.02
N TYR A 42 -5.53 -2.53 -0.03
CA TYR A 42 -4.45 -1.56 0.08
C TYR A 42 -4.69 -0.47 -0.97
N GLY A 43 -4.25 0.75 -0.70
CA GLY A 43 -4.43 1.87 -1.61
C GLY A 43 -3.29 2.87 -1.49
N TYR A 44 -3.06 3.62 -2.57
CA TYR A 44 -1.98 4.60 -2.64
C TYR A 44 -2.50 6.02 -2.80
N LEU A 45 -1.75 6.99 -2.25
CA LEU A 45 -2.02 8.41 -2.48
C LEU A 45 -1.72 8.81 -3.92
N ASN A 46 -0.55 8.42 -4.43
CA ASN A 46 0.00 8.83 -5.72
C ASN A 46 0.80 7.70 -6.37
N TYR A 47 1.04 7.81 -7.68
CA TYR A 47 2.02 7.03 -8.49
C TYR A 47 1.78 5.53 -8.64
N SER A 48 1.15 4.89 -7.66
CA SER A 48 0.88 3.46 -7.63
C SER A 48 -0.62 3.22 -7.60
N LEU A 49 -1.01 2.01 -8.00
CA LEU A 49 -2.39 1.56 -8.03
C LEU A 49 -2.55 0.28 -7.20
N PRO A 50 -3.73 0.03 -6.63
CA PRO A 50 -4.96 0.83 -6.76
C PRO A 50 -4.89 2.16 -5.99
N SER A 51 -5.64 3.16 -6.44
CA SER A 51 -5.81 4.40 -5.67
C SER A 51 -6.54 4.12 -4.36
N PHE A 52 -6.49 5.06 -3.41
CA PHE A 52 -7.28 4.96 -2.19
C PHE A 52 -8.80 4.80 -2.48
N GLU A 53 -9.31 5.54 -3.46
CA GLU A 53 -10.71 5.49 -3.88
C GLU A 53 -11.08 4.13 -4.48
N GLU A 54 -10.23 3.56 -5.33
CA GLU A 54 -10.43 2.21 -5.87
C GLU A 54 -10.41 1.14 -4.77
N ALA A 55 -9.56 1.29 -3.75
CA ALA A 55 -9.56 0.41 -2.59
C ALA A 55 -10.87 0.54 -1.77
N ALA A 56 -11.37 1.75 -1.59
CA ALA A 56 -12.64 2.00 -0.92
C ALA A 56 -13.83 1.39 -1.67
N GLU A 57 -13.88 1.55 -3.00
CA GLU A 57 -14.89 0.93 -3.87
C GLU A 57 -14.88 -0.60 -3.74
N ARG A 58 -13.69 -1.23 -3.71
CA ARG A 58 -13.58 -2.68 -3.51
C ARG A 58 -14.12 -3.12 -2.14
N CYS A 59 -13.82 -2.38 -1.08
CA CYS A 59 -14.41 -2.64 0.23
C CYS A 59 -15.94 -2.47 0.22
N ALA A 60 -16.45 -1.44 -0.46
CA ALA A 60 -17.89 -1.22 -0.61
C ALA A 60 -18.57 -2.36 -1.37
N ALA A 61 -17.96 -2.82 -2.47
CA ALA A 61 -18.44 -3.96 -3.27
C ALA A 61 -18.44 -5.28 -2.47
N ALA A 62 -17.54 -5.42 -1.48
CA ALA A 62 -17.54 -6.53 -0.54
C ALA A 62 -18.64 -6.43 0.55
N GLY A 63 -19.45 -5.38 0.55
CA GLY A 63 -20.54 -5.17 1.50
C GLY A 63 -20.10 -4.53 2.83
N ALA A 64 -18.94 -3.85 2.86
CA ALA A 64 -18.49 -3.16 4.05
C ALA A 64 -19.47 -2.03 4.45
N VAL A 65 -19.83 -1.99 5.72
CA VAL A 65 -20.55 -0.86 6.35
C VAL A 65 -19.63 0.00 7.21
N GLN A 66 -18.42 -0.50 7.49
CA GLN A 66 -17.36 0.19 8.20
C GLN A 66 -16.01 -0.17 7.57
N ILE A 67 -15.18 0.84 7.33
CA ILE A 67 -13.82 0.71 6.79
C ILE A 67 -12.84 1.36 7.77
N VAL A 68 -11.89 0.59 8.27
CA VAL A 68 -10.73 1.09 9.01
C VAL A 68 -9.61 1.40 8.03
N VAL A 69 -9.12 2.62 8.03
CA VAL A 69 -7.98 3.05 7.21
C VAL A 69 -6.75 3.14 8.11
N VAL A 70 -5.73 2.35 7.82
CA VAL A 70 -4.45 2.35 8.53
C VAL A 70 -3.38 3.01 7.66
N PRO A 71 -2.87 4.19 8.03
CA PRO A 71 -1.75 4.80 7.33
C PRO A 71 -0.48 3.98 7.56
N TYR A 72 0.05 3.38 6.49
CA TYR A 72 1.29 2.62 6.47
C TYR A 72 2.52 3.56 6.44
N PHE A 73 2.66 4.35 7.49
CA PHE A 73 3.72 5.35 7.67
C PHE A 73 4.33 5.22 9.06
N LEU A 74 5.65 5.42 9.19
CA LEU A 74 6.34 5.42 10.49
C LEU A 74 6.21 6.75 11.23
N VAL A 75 5.73 7.80 10.56
CA VAL A 75 5.57 9.14 11.14
C VAL A 75 4.27 9.78 10.68
N SER A 76 3.66 10.55 11.57
CA SER A 76 2.49 11.39 11.28
C SER A 76 2.94 12.69 10.59
N GLY A 77 3.46 12.55 9.37
CA GLY A 77 3.92 13.66 8.53
C GLY A 77 2.80 14.26 7.67
N LYS A 78 3.19 15.08 6.69
CA LYS A 78 2.28 15.78 5.75
C LYS A 78 1.22 14.84 5.15
N PHE A 79 1.63 13.67 4.67
CA PHE A 79 0.72 12.74 3.97
C PHE A 79 -0.45 12.27 4.85
N VAL A 80 -0.20 12.07 6.15
CA VAL A 80 -1.24 11.64 7.10
C VAL A 80 -2.11 12.83 7.52
N ARG A 81 -1.50 14.00 7.74
CA ARG A 81 -2.18 15.17 8.33
C ARG A 81 -2.92 16.05 7.31
N GLU A 82 -2.44 16.11 6.08
CA GLU A 82 -2.91 17.07 5.07
C GLU A 82 -3.48 16.36 3.84
N ASP A 83 -2.81 15.31 3.34
CA ASP A 83 -3.17 14.72 2.05
C ASP A 83 -4.22 13.59 2.15
N LEU A 84 -4.19 12.78 3.21
CA LEU A 84 -5.17 11.70 3.43
C LEU A 84 -6.58 12.18 3.82
N PRO A 85 -6.78 13.19 4.70
CA PRO A 85 -8.12 13.58 5.12
C PRO A 85 -9.06 14.01 3.97
N PRO A 86 -8.62 14.79 2.96
CA PRO A 86 -9.44 15.09 1.79
C PRO A 86 -9.86 13.85 0.98
N ARG A 87 -9.02 12.82 0.94
CA ARG A 87 -9.30 11.55 0.24
C ARG A 87 -10.39 10.75 0.95
N ILE A 88 -10.30 10.67 2.28
CA ILE A 88 -11.34 10.06 3.10
C ILE A 88 -12.67 10.81 2.93
N GLU A 89 -12.64 12.14 2.94
CA GLU A 89 -13.85 12.95 2.76
C GLU A 89 -14.49 12.75 1.37
N ALA A 90 -13.69 12.59 0.31
CA ALA A 90 -14.21 12.23 -1.02
C ALA A 90 -14.88 10.85 -1.00
N ALA A 91 -14.20 9.83 -0.47
CA ALA A 91 -14.75 8.46 -0.37
C ALA A 91 -16.03 8.41 0.49
N ARG A 92 -16.13 9.22 1.55
CA ARG A 92 -17.34 9.36 2.36
C ARG A 92 -18.53 9.93 1.58
N ARG A 93 -18.28 10.82 0.61
CA ARG A 93 -19.35 11.37 -0.24
C ARG A 93 -19.83 10.37 -1.28
N GLU A 94 -18.91 9.55 -1.80
CA GLU A 94 -19.20 8.49 -2.76
C GLU A 94 -19.90 7.29 -2.09
N HIS A 95 -19.56 6.99 -0.84
CA HIS A 95 -20.12 5.89 -0.05
C HIS A 95 -20.72 6.37 1.28
N PRO A 96 -21.83 7.15 1.25
CA PRO A 96 -22.41 7.76 2.46
C PRO A 96 -22.93 6.76 3.50
N GLN A 97 -23.16 5.51 3.10
CA GLN A 97 -23.58 4.42 3.97
C GLN A 97 -22.43 3.76 4.74
N ILE A 98 -21.17 4.07 4.40
CA ILE A 98 -19.99 3.46 5.01
C ILE A 98 -19.39 4.40 6.05
N GLU A 99 -19.16 3.88 7.25
CA GLU A 99 -18.38 4.57 8.27
C GLU A 99 -16.88 4.41 8.02
N PHE A 100 -16.16 5.50 7.78
CA PHE A 100 -14.70 5.50 7.66
C PHE A 100 -14.06 5.87 9.00
N ILE A 101 -13.19 4.99 9.51
CA ILE A 101 -12.43 5.16 10.74
C ILE A 101 -10.96 5.27 10.38
N LEU A 102 -10.32 6.37 10.77
CA LEU A 102 -8.88 6.57 10.57
C LEU A 102 -8.11 6.12 11.80
N ALA A 103 -7.20 5.17 11.64
CA ALA A 103 -6.26 4.77 12.69
C ALA A 103 -5.04 5.70 12.74
N GLU A 104 -4.30 5.64 13.84
CA GLU A 104 -2.96 6.22 13.90
C GLU A 104 -2.02 5.54 12.88
N PRO A 105 -1.02 6.26 12.33
CA PRO A 105 0.02 5.62 11.54
C PRO A 105 0.80 4.61 12.38
N LEU A 106 1.46 3.64 11.74
CA LEU A 106 2.24 2.60 12.43
C LEU A 106 3.17 3.14 13.52
N GLY A 107 3.81 4.28 13.25
CA GLY A 107 4.48 5.04 14.30
C GLY A 107 5.52 4.23 15.08
N PHE A 108 5.57 4.48 16.39
CA PHE A 108 6.34 3.68 17.33
C PHE A 108 5.51 2.52 17.87
N HIS A 109 6.04 1.30 17.76
CA HIS A 109 5.51 0.08 18.36
C HIS A 109 6.67 -0.79 18.83
N GLU A 110 6.51 -1.56 19.92
CA GLU A 110 7.59 -2.41 20.45
C GLU A 110 8.04 -3.45 19.41
N GLU A 111 7.09 -4.07 18.70
CA GLU A 111 7.38 -4.98 17.58
C GLU A 111 8.18 -4.33 16.44
N MET A 112 8.03 -3.03 16.20
CA MET A 112 8.86 -2.33 15.21
C MET A 112 10.30 -2.21 15.70
N THR A 113 10.53 -2.10 17.01
CA THR A 113 11.87 -2.12 17.58
C THR A 113 12.52 -3.50 17.40
N ALA A 114 11.76 -4.57 17.62
CA ALA A 114 12.22 -5.93 17.34
C ALA A 114 12.58 -6.12 15.86
N ALA A 115 11.70 -5.69 14.95
CA ALA A 115 11.97 -5.73 13.51
C ALA A 115 13.24 -4.94 13.14
N VAL A 116 13.46 -3.75 13.72
CA VAL A 116 14.69 -2.98 13.50
C VAL A 116 15.94 -3.75 13.96
N LEU A 117 15.88 -4.46 15.08
CA LEU A 117 16.99 -5.29 15.55
C LEU A 117 17.27 -6.46 14.59
N GLU A 118 16.24 -7.12 14.07
CA GLU A 118 16.39 -8.18 13.06
C GLU A 118 17.04 -7.63 11.78
N MET A 119 16.56 -6.49 11.29
CA MET A 119 17.13 -5.84 10.10
C MET A 119 18.60 -5.44 10.32
N ALA A 120 18.95 -4.95 11.52
CA ALA A 120 20.32 -4.61 11.87
C ALA A 120 21.23 -5.85 11.92
N ALA A 121 20.74 -6.98 12.43
CA ALA A 121 21.47 -8.24 12.43
C ALA A 121 21.69 -8.79 11.01
N MET A 122 20.80 -8.45 10.08
CA MET A 122 20.90 -8.79 8.64
C MET A 122 21.68 -7.75 7.82
N ALA A 123 22.31 -6.76 8.46
CA ALA A 123 23.04 -5.72 7.75
C ALA A 123 24.17 -6.31 6.89
N ARG A 124 24.29 -5.80 5.67
CA ARG A 124 25.35 -6.15 4.71
C ARG A 124 26.21 -4.92 4.40
N PRO A 125 27.47 -5.10 3.95
CA PRO A 125 28.28 -3.99 3.45
C PRO A 125 27.60 -3.25 2.28
N PRO A 126 27.74 -1.91 2.14
CA PRO A 126 27.04 -1.11 1.13
C PRO A 126 27.24 -1.58 -0.32
N GLU A 127 28.37 -2.18 -0.64
CA GLU A 127 28.66 -2.77 -1.95
C GLU A 127 27.68 -3.89 -2.34
N HIS A 128 27.02 -4.52 -1.37
CA HIS A 128 25.99 -5.55 -1.61
C HIS A 128 24.56 -5.00 -1.66
N TRP A 129 24.33 -3.71 -1.34
CA TRP A 129 22.97 -3.14 -1.31
C TRP A 129 22.39 -2.91 -2.71
N ARG A 130 23.26 -2.59 -3.69
CA ARG A 130 22.83 -2.20 -5.04
C ARG A 130 22.27 -3.36 -5.87
N HIS A 131 22.69 -4.60 -5.61
CA HIS A 131 22.21 -5.75 -6.36
C HIS A 131 20.73 -6.06 -6.08
N ASP A 132 20.26 -5.88 -4.84
CA ASP A 132 18.86 -6.10 -4.48
C ASP A 132 17.93 -4.97 -4.98
N MET A 133 18.41 -3.73 -5.01
CA MET A 133 17.64 -2.58 -5.54
C MET A 133 17.51 -2.62 -7.07
N LEU A 134 18.45 -3.26 -7.77
CA LEU A 134 18.39 -3.50 -9.22
C LEU A 134 17.56 -4.75 -9.59
N ALA A 135 17.01 -5.49 -8.62
CA ALA A 135 16.10 -6.61 -8.89
C ALA A 135 14.66 -6.15 -9.18
N ALA A 136 14.34 -4.87 -8.98
CA ALA A 136 13.02 -4.28 -9.29
C ALA A 136 12.50 -4.56 -10.72
N PRO A 137 13.33 -4.56 -11.79
CA PRO A 137 12.91 -4.97 -13.13
C PRO A 137 12.55 -6.46 -13.21
N ASP A 138 13.30 -7.34 -12.55
CA ASP A 138 13.01 -8.77 -12.50
C ASP A 138 11.67 -9.04 -11.81
N PHE A 139 11.39 -8.36 -10.70
CA PHE A 139 10.09 -8.48 -10.02
C PHE A 139 8.93 -8.02 -10.92
N CYS A 140 9.11 -6.92 -11.65
CA CYS A 140 8.07 -6.39 -12.53
C CYS A 140 7.87 -7.22 -13.81
N ALA A 141 8.91 -7.88 -14.33
CA ALA A 141 8.81 -8.76 -15.50
C ALA A 141 7.92 -10.00 -15.25
N HIS A 142 7.73 -10.40 -13.99
CA HIS A 142 6.87 -11.52 -13.60
C HIS A 142 5.43 -11.11 -13.25
N ARG A 143 5.03 -9.84 -13.46
CA ARG A 143 3.72 -9.28 -13.03
C ARG A 143 2.97 -8.60 -14.20
N PRO A 144 2.42 -9.36 -15.15
CA PRO A 144 1.61 -8.81 -16.26
C PRO A 144 0.29 -8.17 -15.79
N ASP A 145 -0.13 -8.44 -14.55
CA ASP A 145 -1.27 -7.81 -13.87
C ASP A 145 -0.96 -6.40 -13.32
N CYS A 146 0.31 -5.98 -13.35
CA CYS A 146 0.70 -4.64 -12.94
C CYS A 146 0.01 -3.60 -13.85
N PRO A 147 -0.75 -2.64 -13.29
CA PRO A 147 -1.50 -1.67 -14.10
C PRO A 147 -0.60 -0.65 -14.82
N LEU A 148 0.69 -0.58 -14.46
CA LEU A 148 1.69 0.18 -15.19
C LEU A 148 2.36 -0.64 -16.31
N PHE A 149 2.22 -1.97 -16.34
CA PHE A 149 2.88 -2.82 -17.32
C PHE A 149 2.44 -2.48 -18.75
N GLY A 150 3.39 -2.13 -19.62
CA GLY A 150 3.11 -1.69 -20.99
C GLY A 150 2.66 -0.24 -21.15
N SER A 151 2.48 0.51 -20.06
CA SER A 151 2.21 1.95 -20.11
C SER A 151 3.48 2.77 -20.47
N PRO A 152 3.35 4.02 -20.96
CA PRO A 152 4.51 4.86 -21.30
C PRO A 152 5.43 5.20 -20.12
N ILE A 153 4.95 5.04 -18.89
CA ILE A 153 5.71 5.27 -17.65
C ILE A 153 6.18 3.97 -17.00
N CYS A 154 6.00 2.83 -17.68
CA CYS A 154 6.49 1.54 -17.22
C CYS A 154 8.02 1.49 -17.31
N PRO A 155 8.74 1.31 -16.20
CA PRO A 155 10.20 1.24 -16.26
C PRO A 155 10.71 0.03 -17.04
N VAL A 156 9.98 -1.09 -17.03
CA VAL A 156 10.36 -2.33 -17.75
C VAL A 156 10.20 -2.18 -19.27
N THR A 157 9.10 -1.59 -19.75
CA THR A 157 8.86 -1.45 -21.21
C THR A 157 9.43 -0.16 -21.80
N ALA A 158 9.72 0.86 -20.99
CA ALA A 158 10.41 2.07 -21.43
C ALA A 158 11.90 1.82 -21.74
N GLU A 159 12.57 0.93 -20.99
CA GLU A 159 13.95 0.53 -21.27
C GLU A 159 14.07 -0.29 -22.58
N ALA A 160 13.06 -1.11 -22.91
CA ALA A 160 13.05 -1.93 -24.13
C ALA A 160 12.94 -1.12 -25.44
N THR A 161 12.51 0.15 -25.39
CA THR A 161 12.35 1.03 -26.56
C THR A 161 13.45 2.08 -26.72
N GLY A 162 14.49 2.05 -25.88
CA GLY A 162 15.63 2.96 -25.97
C GLY A 162 15.32 4.41 -25.60
N GLY A 163 14.19 4.67 -24.95
CA GLY A 163 13.80 5.99 -24.48
C GLY A 163 14.23 6.23 -23.05
N HIS A 164 15.44 6.74 -22.84
CA HIS A 164 15.71 7.50 -21.61
C HIS A 164 15.23 8.94 -21.79
N PRO A 165 14.69 9.60 -20.75
CA PRO A 165 14.71 11.05 -20.67
C PRO A 165 16.16 11.58 -20.57
#